data_AF-A0A7W7FQS1-F1
#
_entry.id   AF-A0A7W7FQS1-F1
#
_cell.length_a   1.000
_cell.length_b   1.000
_cell.length_c   1.000
_cell.angle_alpha   90.00
_cell.angle_beta   90.00
_cell.angle_gamma   90.00
#
_symmetry.space_group_name_H-M   'P 1'
#
loop_
_entity.id
_entity.type
_entity.pdbx_description
1 polymer ?
#
loop_
_entity_poly.entity_id
_entity_poly.type
_entity_poly.pdbx_seq_one_letter_code
_entity_poly.pdbx_strand_id
1 'polypeptide(L)'
;MTTEVQPDRLRTIVRSKWRPDGSADSPALAQVLAADELAMAGDHAGALTGYRTALAKDPGCEVAALGEVVALLATGATQPALSIMESRFARQHGDPVTRFHLGLALWAHSLDVRAHTRGGAPMIISRSQAATCRALAERIIGLGLTDPPLTQAAAALRAEAEAGESWVWSPGVRYAPVIVGLGVSLLLLVLGIWAEEVGPLVLGGLLGAITLFLHVLLNRRQRLELRGRRYARLLTHKGA
;
A
#
# COMPACT_ATOMS: atom_id res chain seq x y z
N MET A 1 -20.64 -22.52 -15.80
CA MET A 1 -20.09 -23.75 -15.20
C MET A 1 -19.13 -23.34 -14.08
N THR A 2 -19.65 -23.14 -12.88
CA THR A 2 -18.83 -22.94 -11.68
C THR A 2 -18.37 -24.32 -11.22
N THR A 3 -17.10 -24.66 -11.43
CA THR A 3 -16.49 -25.84 -10.82
C THR A 3 -16.47 -25.63 -9.31
N GLU A 4 -17.46 -26.20 -8.64
CA GLU A 4 -17.50 -26.32 -7.19
C GLU A 4 -16.26 -27.12 -6.76
N VAL A 5 -15.28 -26.43 -6.17
CA VAL A 5 -14.04 -27.05 -5.75
C VAL A 5 -14.36 -27.91 -4.52
N GLN A 6 -14.36 -29.23 -4.72
CA GLN A 6 -14.70 -30.22 -3.71
C GLN A 6 -13.74 -30.08 -2.49
N PRO A 7 -14.25 -29.86 -1.26
CA PRO A 7 -13.44 -29.59 -0.07
C PRO A 7 -12.36 -30.65 0.20
N ASP A 8 -12.66 -31.91 -0.10
CA ASP A 8 -11.72 -33.01 0.11
C ASP A 8 -10.53 -32.97 -0.85
N ARG A 9 -10.73 -32.47 -2.09
CA ARG A 9 -9.63 -32.27 -3.04
C ARG A 9 -8.72 -31.13 -2.59
N LEU A 10 -9.27 -30.06 -2.02
CA LEU A 10 -8.49 -28.98 -1.40
C LEU A 10 -7.67 -29.51 -0.22
N ARG A 11 -8.27 -30.33 0.65
CA ARG A 11 -7.56 -30.98 1.77
C ARG A 11 -6.39 -31.84 1.29
N THR A 12 -6.57 -32.62 0.23
CA THR A 12 -5.48 -33.44 -0.35
C THR A 12 -4.37 -32.58 -0.93
N ILE A 13 -4.70 -31.52 -1.67
CA ILE A 13 -3.71 -30.60 -2.25
C ILE A 13 -2.93 -29.89 -1.16
N VAL A 14 -3.61 -29.34 -0.15
CA VAL A 14 -2.99 -28.66 0.99
C VAL A 14 -2.05 -29.62 1.73
N ARG A 15 -2.51 -30.83 2.07
CA ARG A 15 -1.68 -31.87 2.71
C ARG A 15 -0.45 -32.26 1.90
N SER A 16 -0.56 -32.29 0.56
CA SER A 16 0.57 -32.63 -0.32
C SER A 16 1.55 -31.47 -0.52
N LYS A 17 1.07 -30.23 -0.47
CA LYS A 17 1.86 -29.03 -0.79
C LYS A 17 2.55 -28.41 0.43
N TRP A 18 2.05 -28.68 1.63
CA TRP A 18 2.52 -28.13 2.90
C TRP A 18 3.44 -29.07 3.72
N ARG A 19 3.96 -30.15 3.12
CA ARG A 19 5.02 -30.94 3.74
C ARG A 19 6.40 -30.47 3.25
N PRO A 20 7.05 -29.50 3.91
CA PRO A 20 8.49 -29.35 3.76
C PRO A 20 9.15 -30.65 4.24
N ASP A 21 10.19 -31.08 3.55
CA ASP A 21 10.99 -32.23 3.96
C ASP A 21 11.40 -32.07 5.44
N GLY A 22 11.09 -33.08 6.26
CA GLY A 22 11.37 -33.09 7.71
C GLY A 22 10.19 -32.80 8.64
N SER A 23 9.01 -32.39 8.16
CA SER A 23 7.85 -32.15 9.04
C SER A 23 7.12 -33.41 9.52
N ALA A 24 7.33 -34.55 8.85
CA ALA A 24 6.69 -35.83 9.17
C ALA A 24 7.08 -36.36 10.56
N ASP A 25 8.27 -35.99 11.05
CA ASP A 25 8.82 -36.44 12.34
C ASP A 25 8.69 -35.39 13.45
N SER A 26 8.08 -34.23 13.17
CA SER A 26 7.93 -33.18 14.17
C SER A 26 6.93 -33.61 15.25
N PRO A 27 7.26 -33.47 16.55
CA PRO A 27 6.32 -33.76 17.64
C PRO A 27 5.11 -32.81 17.66
N ALA A 28 5.16 -31.73 16.86
CA ALA A 28 4.09 -30.75 16.71
C ALA A 28 3.13 -31.05 15.55
N LEU A 29 3.40 -32.07 14.72
CA LEU A 29 2.62 -32.34 13.49
C LEU A 29 1.13 -32.52 13.75
N ALA A 30 0.76 -33.22 14.84
CA ALA A 30 -0.64 -33.41 15.21
C ALA A 30 -1.35 -32.09 15.52
N GLN A 31 -0.68 -31.14 16.18
CA GLN A 31 -1.23 -29.81 16.46
C GLN A 31 -1.35 -28.97 15.20
N VAL A 32 -0.36 -29.05 14.29
CA VAL A 32 -0.41 -28.38 12.99
C VAL A 32 -1.62 -28.85 12.18
N LEU A 33 -1.84 -30.16 12.07
CA LEU A 33 -2.97 -30.71 11.33
C LEU A 33 -4.32 -30.29 11.92
N ALA A 34 -4.45 -30.26 13.25
CA ALA A 34 -5.66 -29.76 13.90
C ALA A 34 -5.87 -28.25 13.66
N ALA A 35 -4.80 -27.46 13.66
CA ALA A 35 -4.85 -26.03 13.34
C ALA A 35 -5.22 -25.78 11.87
N ASP A 36 -4.69 -26.58 10.93
CA ASP A 36 -5.06 -26.55 9.52
C ASP A 36 -6.56 -26.83 9.34
N GLU A 37 -7.11 -27.81 10.07
CA GLU A 37 -8.53 -28.14 10.03
C GLU A 37 -9.41 -26.97 10.50
N LEU A 38 -9.00 -26.28 11.58
CA LEU A 38 -9.67 -25.06 12.05
C LEU A 38 -9.57 -23.93 11.02
N ALA A 39 -8.39 -23.73 10.41
CA ALA A 39 -8.19 -22.71 9.39
C ALA A 39 -9.07 -22.97 8.15
N MET A 40 -9.17 -24.22 7.72
CA MET A 40 -10.04 -24.65 6.62
C MET A 40 -11.53 -24.52 6.95
N ALA A 41 -11.90 -24.62 8.23
CA ALA A 41 -13.26 -24.34 8.71
C ALA A 41 -13.55 -22.83 8.86
N GLY A 42 -12.57 -21.96 8.64
CA GLY A 42 -12.68 -20.51 8.81
C GLY A 42 -12.47 -20.01 10.23
N ASP A 43 -12.19 -20.90 11.19
CA ASP A 43 -11.81 -20.52 12.56
C ASP A 43 -10.31 -20.16 12.63
N HIS A 44 -9.98 -18.98 12.11
CA HIS A 44 -8.60 -18.50 12.08
C HIS A 44 -8.04 -18.19 13.47
N ALA A 45 -8.89 -17.84 14.44
CA ALA A 45 -8.46 -17.58 15.82
C ALA A 45 -8.11 -18.88 16.55
N GLY A 46 -8.94 -19.92 16.38
CA GLY A 46 -8.65 -21.27 16.85
C GLY A 46 -7.38 -21.83 16.19
N ALA A 47 -7.26 -21.69 14.87
CA ALA A 47 -6.06 -22.11 14.14
C ALA A 47 -4.79 -21.42 14.66
N LEU A 48 -4.83 -20.10 14.88
CA LEU A 48 -3.72 -19.34 15.44
C LEU A 48 -3.26 -19.91 16.79
N THR A 49 -4.22 -20.26 17.66
CA THR A 49 -3.93 -20.88 18.97
C THR A 49 -3.28 -22.25 18.80
N GLY A 50 -3.77 -23.05 17.85
CA GLY A 50 -3.21 -24.35 17.51
C GLY A 50 -1.77 -24.27 17.00
N TYR A 51 -1.46 -23.36 16.08
CA TYR A 51 -0.11 -23.14 15.57
C TYR A 51 0.87 -22.67 16.66
N ARG A 52 0.43 -21.79 17.56
CA ARG A 52 1.27 -21.37 18.70
C ARG A 52 1.56 -22.52 19.67
N THR A 53 0.59 -23.40 19.88
CA THR A 53 0.78 -24.60 20.71
C THR A 53 1.74 -25.59 20.03
N ALA A 54 1.66 -25.71 18.70
CA ALA A 54 2.63 -26.48 17.91
C ALA A 54 4.05 -25.91 18.08
N LEU A 55 4.22 -24.58 17.95
CA LEU A 55 5.52 -23.91 18.11
C LEU A 55 6.07 -23.96 19.54
N ALA A 56 5.20 -23.99 20.55
CA ALA A 56 5.63 -24.19 21.94
C ALA A 56 6.24 -25.58 22.17
N LYS A 57 5.80 -26.59 21.41
CA LYS A 57 6.34 -27.95 21.45
C LYS A 57 7.58 -28.11 20.58
N ASP A 58 7.56 -27.48 19.41
CA ASP A 58 8.65 -27.51 18.44
C ASP A 58 8.84 -26.11 17.83
N PRO A 59 9.71 -25.27 18.42
CA PRO A 59 10.00 -23.94 17.89
C PRO A 59 10.60 -23.95 16.47
N GLY A 60 11.13 -25.08 16.03
CA GLY A 60 11.70 -25.28 14.70
C GLY A 60 10.68 -25.73 13.64
N CYS A 61 9.41 -25.95 14.02
CA CYS A 61 8.39 -26.42 13.10
C CYS A 61 8.02 -25.35 12.07
N GLU A 62 8.65 -25.40 10.90
CA GLU A 62 8.47 -24.41 9.82
C GLU A 62 7.01 -24.30 9.36
N VAL A 63 6.29 -25.43 9.28
CA VAL A 63 4.88 -25.45 8.89
C VAL A 63 4.02 -24.71 9.91
N ALA A 64 4.25 -24.93 11.21
CA ALA A 64 3.49 -24.27 12.26
C ALA A 64 3.67 -22.75 12.23
N ALA A 65 4.88 -22.27 11.99
CA ALA A 65 5.14 -20.84 11.95
C ALA A 65 4.65 -20.15 10.68
N LEU A 66 4.70 -20.82 9.51
CA LEU A 66 4.01 -20.30 8.33
C LEU A 66 2.49 -20.29 8.52
N GLY A 67 1.94 -21.33 9.14
CA GLY A 67 0.53 -21.39 9.55
C GLY A 67 0.14 -20.26 10.49
N GLU A 68 0.97 -19.96 11.50
CA GLU A 68 0.78 -18.82 12.41
C GLU A 68 0.68 -17.50 11.63
N VAL A 69 1.60 -17.27 10.70
CA VAL A 69 1.60 -16.06 9.85
C VAL A 69 0.32 -15.98 9.03
N VAL A 70 -0.10 -17.06 8.37
CA VAL A 70 -1.35 -17.07 7.59
C VAL A 70 -2.57 -16.79 8.47
N ALA A 71 -2.63 -17.39 9.67
CA ALA A 71 -3.72 -17.15 10.61
C ALA A 71 -3.73 -15.71 11.17
N LEU A 72 -2.55 -15.12 11.42
CA LEU A 72 -2.41 -13.71 11.81
C LEU A 72 -2.90 -12.78 10.69
N LEU A 73 -2.56 -13.06 9.43
CA LEU A 73 -3.04 -12.29 8.30
C LEU A 73 -4.57 -12.39 8.14
N ALA A 74 -5.13 -13.59 8.28
CA ALA A 74 -6.57 -13.83 8.20
C ALA A 74 -7.36 -13.15 9.32
N THR A 75 -6.76 -12.96 10.49
CA THR A 75 -7.35 -12.24 11.63
C THR A 75 -7.07 -10.73 11.61
N GLY A 76 -6.37 -10.22 10.60
CA GLY A 76 -6.02 -8.80 10.47
C GLY A 76 -4.85 -8.34 11.36
N ALA A 77 -4.15 -9.26 12.02
CA ALA A 77 -2.96 -8.98 12.81
C ALA A 77 -1.70 -8.87 11.92
N THR A 78 -1.70 -7.91 11.00
CA THR A 78 -0.66 -7.79 9.95
C THR A 78 0.71 -7.42 10.48
N GLN A 79 0.79 -6.55 11.50
CA GLN A 79 2.06 -6.14 12.11
C GLN A 79 2.80 -7.31 12.79
N PRO A 80 2.15 -8.11 13.65
CA PRO A 80 2.74 -9.34 14.17
C PRO A 80 3.20 -10.31 13.07
N ALA A 81 2.39 -10.53 12.02
CA ALA A 81 2.74 -11.39 10.91
C ALA A 81 3.99 -10.90 10.17
N LEU A 82 4.08 -9.60 9.90
CA LEU A 82 5.22 -8.97 9.24
C LEU A 82 6.50 -9.11 10.08
N SER A 83 6.43 -8.87 11.39
CA SER A 83 7.56 -9.01 12.30
C SER A 83 8.13 -10.45 12.30
N ILE A 84 7.25 -11.45 12.37
CA ILE A 84 7.64 -12.87 12.29
C ILE A 84 8.35 -13.15 10.96
N MET A 85 7.77 -12.70 9.84
CA MET A 85 8.33 -12.95 8.51
C MET A 85 9.65 -12.23 8.24
N GLU A 86 9.83 -10.98 8.70
CA GLU A 86 11.11 -10.28 8.58
C GLU A 86 12.20 -11.00 9.39
N SER A 87 11.88 -11.48 10.59
CA SER A 87 12.84 -12.26 11.40
C SER A 87 13.27 -13.57 10.70
N ARG A 88 12.34 -14.21 9.99
CA ARG A 88 12.58 -15.44 9.24
C ARG A 88 13.39 -15.17 7.98
N PHE A 89 13.02 -14.14 7.23
CA PHE A 89 13.75 -13.73 6.03
C PHE A 89 15.20 -13.36 6.34
N ALA A 90 15.48 -12.76 7.50
CA ALA A 90 16.85 -12.50 7.94
C ALA A 90 17.70 -13.79 8.09
N ARG A 91 17.08 -14.93 8.44
CA ARG A 91 17.76 -16.23 8.58
C ARG A 91 17.79 -17.04 7.27
N GLN A 92 16.75 -16.94 6.46
CA GLN A 92 16.53 -17.78 5.27
C GLN A 92 16.16 -16.93 4.04
N HIS A 93 16.99 -15.94 3.71
CA HIS A 93 16.70 -14.99 2.61
C HIS A 93 16.56 -15.63 1.23
N GLY A 94 17.18 -16.79 0.99
CA GLY A 94 17.12 -17.51 -0.29
C GLY A 94 15.83 -18.30 -0.51
N ASP A 95 15.12 -18.67 0.57
CA ASP A 95 13.97 -19.56 0.49
C ASP A 95 12.79 -18.89 -0.26
N PRO A 96 12.32 -19.45 -1.39
CA PRO A 96 11.18 -18.92 -2.13
C PRO A 96 9.89 -18.86 -1.30
N VAL A 97 9.68 -19.81 -0.38
CA VAL A 97 8.45 -19.87 0.44
C VAL A 97 8.44 -18.71 1.43
N THR A 98 9.55 -18.48 2.14
CA THR A 98 9.72 -17.35 3.05
C THR A 98 9.57 -16.01 2.33
N ARG A 99 10.17 -15.86 1.14
CA ARG A 99 10.01 -14.64 0.31
C ARG A 99 8.55 -14.39 -0.05
N PHE A 100 7.83 -15.41 -0.49
CA PHE A 100 6.42 -15.28 -0.84
C PHE A 100 5.56 -14.85 0.36
N HIS A 101 5.73 -15.49 1.51
CA HIS A 101 4.96 -15.16 2.72
C HIS A 101 5.31 -13.77 3.29
N LEU A 102 6.56 -13.33 3.18
CA LEU A 102 6.93 -11.96 3.51
C LEU A 102 6.25 -10.97 2.55
N GLY A 103 6.21 -11.28 1.25
CA GLY A 103 5.47 -10.50 0.25
C GLY A 103 3.98 -10.36 0.59
N LEU A 104 3.33 -11.46 1.01
CA LEU A 104 1.95 -11.43 1.47
C LEU A 104 1.76 -10.58 2.72
N ALA A 105 2.66 -10.69 3.70
CA ALA A 105 2.59 -9.89 4.93
C ALA A 105 2.76 -8.40 4.66
N LEU A 106 3.71 -8.01 3.79
CA LEU A 106 3.90 -6.63 3.33
C LEU A 106 2.67 -6.11 2.58
N TRP A 107 2.07 -6.93 1.71
CA TRP A 107 0.85 -6.57 0.99
C TRP A 107 -0.33 -6.36 1.94
N ALA A 108 -0.54 -7.28 2.88
CA ALA A 108 -1.59 -7.16 3.88
C ALA A 108 -1.37 -5.91 4.76
N HIS A 109 -0.14 -5.63 5.17
CA HIS A 109 0.19 -4.42 5.91
C HIS A 109 -0.13 -3.14 5.11
N SER A 110 0.08 -3.16 3.79
CA SER A 110 -0.31 -2.04 2.93
C SER A 110 -1.83 -1.78 2.91
N LEU A 111 -2.65 -2.82 3.13
CA LEU A 111 -4.11 -2.67 3.22
C LEU A 111 -4.50 -1.97 4.52
N ASP A 112 -3.85 -2.31 5.64
CA ASP A 112 -4.11 -1.67 6.94
C ASP A 112 -3.63 -0.22 7.00
N VAL A 113 -2.55 0.13 6.29
CA VAL A 113 -2.07 1.51 6.19
C VAL A 113 -3.05 2.40 5.42
N ARG A 114 -3.76 1.84 4.43
CA ARG A 114 -4.67 2.59 3.55
C ARG A 114 -5.98 2.93 4.26
N ALA A 115 -6.56 4.08 3.90
CA ALA A 115 -7.89 4.43 4.37
C ALA A 115 -8.94 3.63 3.61
N HIS A 116 -10.10 3.41 4.22
CA HIS A 116 -11.19 2.66 3.60
C HIS A 116 -12.31 3.61 3.22
N THR A 117 -12.81 3.45 1.99
CA THR A 117 -14.04 4.11 1.55
C THR A 117 -15.26 3.42 2.15
N ARG A 118 -16.44 4.07 2.14
CA ARG A 118 -17.71 3.44 2.56
C ARG A 118 -18.01 2.09 1.87
N GLY A 119 -17.47 1.86 0.67
CA GLY A 119 -17.58 0.59 -0.06
C GLY A 119 -16.50 -0.44 0.30
N GLY A 120 -15.68 -0.20 1.32
CA GLY A 120 -14.61 -1.09 1.77
C GLY A 120 -13.34 -1.07 0.91
N ALA A 121 -13.30 -0.33 -0.20
CA ALA A 121 -12.12 -0.27 -1.05
C ALA A 121 -10.98 0.53 -0.38
N PRO A 122 -9.75 -0.01 -0.30
CA PRO A 122 -8.60 0.67 0.27
C PRO A 122 -8.11 1.79 -0.67
N MET A 123 -7.76 2.94 -0.10
CA MET A 123 -7.34 4.13 -0.82
C MET A 123 -6.24 4.87 -0.08
N ILE A 124 -5.26 5.40 -0.83
CA ILE A 124 -4.23 6.31 -0.33
C ILE A 124 -4.78 7.74 -0.33
N ILE A 125 -4.83 8.38 0.85
CA ILE A 125 -5.38 9.74 1.02
C ILE A 125 -4.39 10.74 1.62
N SER A 126 -3.26 10.28 2.16
CA SER A 126 -2.23 11.14 2.75
C SER A 126 -0.85 10.87 2.15
N ARG A 127 0.06 11.85 2.32
CA ARG A 127 1.48 11.69 1.94
C ARG A 127 2.18 10.59 2.74
N SER A 128 1.88 10.48 4.04
CA SER A 128 2.47 9.43 4.88
C SER A 128 2.05 8.04 4.41
N GLN A 129 0.77 7.85 4.07
CA GLN A 129 0.29 6.60 3.49
C GLN A 129 0.95 6.31 2.15
N ALA A 130 1.09 7.31 1.26
CA ALA A 130 1.74 7.15 -0.03
C ALA A 130 3.20 6.71 0.12
N ALA A 131 3.95 7.39 1.00
CA ALA A 131 5.35 7.05 1.28
C ALA A 131 5.49 5.63 1.83
N THR A 132 4.66 5.23 2.80
CA THR A 132 4.66 3.87 3.35
C THR A 132 4.26 2.83 2.30
N CYS A 133 3.20 3.07 1.53
CA CYS A 133 2.76 2.14 0.48
C CYS A 133 3.80 1.96 -0.62
N ARG A 134 4.49 3.05 -1.01
CA ARG A 134 5.59 3.00 -1.97
C ARG A 134 6.75 2.17 -1.43
N ALA A 135 7.17 2.40 -0.19
CA ALA A 135 8.25 1.62 0.44
C ALA A 135 7.90 0.13 0.54
N LEU A 136 6.65 -0.20 0.93
CA LEU A 136 6.17 -1.59 0.97
C LEU A 136 6.15 -2.22 -0.43
N ALA A 137 5.67 -1.51 -1.45
CA ALA A 137 5.64 -2.00 -2.82
C ALA A 137 7.06 -2.22 -3.39
N GLU A 138 7.97 -1.28 -3.17
CA GLU A 138 9.39 -1.41 -3.54
C GLU A 138 10.02 -2.63 -2.86
N ARG A 139 9.71 -2.86 -1.57
CA ARG A 139 10.18 -4.04 -0.84
C ARG A 139 9.65 -5.33 -1.47
N ILE A 140 8.35 -5.43 -1.76
CA ILE A 140 7.75 -6.62 -2.41
C ILE A 140 8.40 -6.89 -3.77
N ILE A 141 8.59 -5.85 -4.59
CA ILE A 141 9.25 -5.97 -5.90
C ILE A 141 10.70 -6.46 -5.72
N GLY A 142 11.42 -5.91 -4.73
CA GLY A 142 12.79 -6.29 -4.39
C GLY A 142 12.97 -7.73 -3.90
N LEU A 143 11.90 -8.41 -3.45
CA LEU A 143 11.95 -9.83 -3.09
C LEU A 143 12.11 -10.75 -4.32
N GLY A 144 11.87 -10.25 -5.53
CA GLY A 144 12.01 -11.05 -6.77
C GLY A 144 11.07 -12.25 -6.79
N LEU A 145 9.81 -12.05 -6.42
CA LEU A 145 8.79 -13.11 -6.35
C LEU A 145 8.42 -13.60 -7.75
N THR A 146 8.20 -14.92 -7.89
CA THR A 146 7.73 -15.51 -9.16
C THR A 146 6.21 -15.42 -9.32
N ASP A 147 5.47 -15.03 -8.28
CA ASP A 147 4.00 -14.93 -8.30
C ASP A 147 3.53 -13.71 -9.12
N PRO A 148 2.91 -13.91 -10.31
CA PRO A 148 2.50 -12.79 -11.16
C PRO A 148 1.43 -11.89 -10.53
N PRO A 149 0.38 -12.41 -9.85
CA PRO A 149 -0.62 -11.58 -9.20
C PRO A 149 -0.02 -10.62 -8.15
N LEU A 150 0.84 -11.10 -7.25
CA LEU A 150 1.42 -10.30 -6.19
C LEU A 150 2.42 -9.27 -6.73
N THR A 151 3.23 -9.63 -7.73
CA THR A 151 4.15 -8.69 -8.38
C THR A 151 3.41 -7.58 -9.13
N GLN A 152 2.33 -7.92 -9.85
CA GLN A 152 1.47 -6.93 -10.49
C GLN A 152 0.77 -6.02 -9.47
N ALA A 153 0.26 -6.59 -8.38
CA ALA A 153 -0.38 -5.83 -7.30
C ALA A 153 0.61 -4.83 -6.65
N ALA A 154 1.85 -5.27 -6.40
CA ALA A 154 2.90 -4.38 -5.90
C ALA A 154 3.27 -3.27 -6.88
N ALA A 155 3.40 -3.58 -8.18
CA ALA A 155 3.66 -2.58 -9.21
C ALA A 155 2.52 -1.54 -9.31
N ALA A 156 1.26 -2.00 -9.25
CA ALA A 156 0.08 -1.14 -9.24
C ALA A 156 0.05 -0.25 -7.99
N LEU A 157 0.37 -0.78 -6.82
CA LEU A 157 0.44 -0.02 -5.57
C LEU A 157 1.52 1.06 -5.61
N ARG A 158 2.70 0.73 -6.14
CA ARG A 158 3.78 1.70 -6.36
C ARG A 158 3.33 2.82 -7.30
N ALA A 159 2.75 2.47 -8.45
CA ALA A 159 2.25 3.43 -9.41
C ALA A 159 1.13 4.31 -8.84
N GLU A 160 0.24 3.75 -8.02
CA GLU A 160 -0.81 4.51 -7.34
C GLU A 160 -0.22 5.52 -6.34
N ALA A 161 0.77 5.09 -5.54
CA ALA A 161 1.45 5.96 -4.57
C ALA A 161 2.19 7.11 -5.27
N GLU A 162 2.96 6.82 -6.33
CA GLU A 162 3.67 7.81 -7.14
C GLU A 162 2.70 8.76 -7.86
N ALA A 163 1.62 8.23 -8.43
CA ALA A 163 0.59 9.05 -9.07
C ALA A 163 -0.10 9.98 -8.07
N GLY A 164 -0.25 9.56 -6.80
CA GLY A 164 -0.79 10.39 -5.73
C GLY A 164 0.04 11.64 -5.44
N GLU A 165 1.37 11.54 -5.57
CA GLU A 165 2.30 12.64 -5.35
C GLU A 165 2.37 13.63 -6.53
N SER A 166 1.83 13.25 -7.69
CA SER A 166 1.81 14.12 -8.86
C SER A 166 1.02 15.41 -8.61
N TRP A 167 1.60 16.52 -9.06
CA TRP A 167 1.00 17.84 -8.97
C TRP A 167 0.03 18.06 -10.12
N VAL A 168 -1.23 18.34 -9.77
CA VAL A 168 -2.29 18.67 -10.72
C VAL A 168 -2.87 20.04 -10.43
N TRP A 169 -3.47 20.65 -11.45
CA TRP A 169 -4.28 21.84 -11.26
C TRP A 169 -5.56 21.46 -10.53
N SER A 170 -5.94 22.25 -9.51
CA SER A 170 -7.20 22.07 -8.81
C SER A 170 -8.37 22.12 -9.80
N PRO A 171 -9.44 21.33 -9.63
CA PRO A 171 -10.68 21.58 -10.36
C PRO A 171 -11.22 22.97 -9.96
N GLY A 172 -11.70 23.74 -10.94
CA GLY A 172 -12.33 25.05 -10.69
C GLY A 172 -11.40 26.26 -10.60
N VAL A 173 -10.18 26.18 -11.15
CA VAL A 173 -9.26 27.33 -11.22
C VAL A 173 -9.93 28.51 -11.93
N ARG A 174 -9.98 29.65 -11.25
CA ARG A 174 -10.40 30.92 -11.85
C ARG A 174 -9.19 31.57 -12.52
N TYR A 175 -9.18 31.62 -13.85
CA TYR A 175 -8.07 32.25 -14.60
C TYR A 175 -8.15 33.78 -14.65
N ALA A 176 -9.33 34.37 -14.37
CA ALA A 176 -9.56 35.82 -14.37
C ALA A 176 -8.48 36.65 -13.65
N PRO A 177 -8.10 36.38 -12.38
CA PRO A 177 -7.09 37.19 -11.69
C PRO A 177 -5.71 37.15 -12.36
N VAL A 178 -5.34 36.03 -12.99
CA VAL A 178 -4.08 35.91 -13.73
C VAL A 178 -4.12 36.74 -14.99
N ILE A 179 -5.23 36.64 -15.75
CA ILE A 179 -5.41 37.40 -16.98
C ILE A 179 -5.32 38.90 -16.68
N VAL A 180 -5.97 39.36 -15.61
CA VAL A 180 -5.89 40.77 -15.18
C VAL A 180 -4.46 41.14 -14.77
N GLY A 181 -3.79 40.36 -13.92
CA GLY A 181 -2.43 40.66 -13.48
C GLY A 181 -1.41 40.67 -14.62
N LEU A 182 -1.51 39.71 -15.55
CA LEU A 182 -0.70 39.68 -16.77
C LEU A 182 -1.02 40.86 -17.70
N GLY A 183 -2.29 41.26 -17.80
CA GLY A 183 -2.70 42.44 -18.57
C GLY A 183 -2.08 43.72 -18.02
N VAL A 184 -2.09 43.91 -16.70
CA VAL A 184 -1.45 45.07 -16.04
C VAL A 184 0.06 45.02 -16.21
N SER A 185 0.69 43.85 -16.04
CA SER A 185 2.12 43.65 -16.27
C SER A 185 2.50 44.03 -17.70
N LEU A 186 1.75 43.55 -18.71
CA LEU A 186 1.97 43.88 -20.11
C LEU A 186 1.80 45.38 -20.38
N LEU A 187 0.78 46.01 -19.80
CA LEU A 187 0.55 47.45 -19.93
C LEU A 187 1.73 48.27 -19.39
N LEU A 188 2.27 47.91 -18.22
CA LEU A 188 3.45 48.56 -17.64
C LEU A 188 4.70 48.40 -18.51
N LEU A 189 4.90 47.22 -19.09
CA LEU A 189 6.01 46.98 -20.02
C LEU A 189 5.91 47.88 -21.26
N VAL A 190 4.72 47.97 -21.86
CA VAL A 190 4.48 48.83 -23.04
C VAL A 190 4.69 50.31 -22.69
N LEU A 191 4.18 50.76 -21.55
CA LEU A 191 4.36 52.15 -21.10
C LEU A 191 5.83 52.48 -20.81
N GLY A 192 6.57 51.57 -20.18
CA GLY A 192 8.01 51.75 -19.92
C GLY A 192 8.83 51.86 -21.21
N ILE A 193 8.51 51.05 -22.22
CA ILE A 193 9.16 51.14 -23.55
C ILE A 193 8.83 52.47 -24.21
N TRP A 194 7.56 52.87 -24.21
CA TRP A 194 7.11 54.08 -24.89
C TRP A 194 7.61 55.37 -24.23
N ALA A 195 7.74 55.37 -22.91
CA ALA A 195 8.31 56.48 -22.14
C ALA A 195 9.83 56.47 -22.07
N GLU A 196 10.50 55.44 -22.61
CA GLU A 196 11.94 55.20 -22.45
C GLU A 196 12.40 55.14 -20.98
N GLU A 197 11.51 54.71 -20.08
CA GLU A 197 11.77 54.61 -18.64
C GLU A 197 11.98 53.16 -18.19
N VAL A 198 13.09 52.91 -17.48
CA VAL A 198 13.45 51.57 -16.95
C VAL A 198 12.53 51.15 -15.81
N GLY A 199 12.00 52.10 -15.03
CA GLY A 199 11.19 51.83 -13.83
C GLY A 199 9.93 51.00 -14.13
N PRO A 200 9.00 51.46 -14.99
CA PRO A 200 7.80 50.73 -15.35
C PRO A 200 8.09 49.38 -16.00
N LEU A 201 9.19 49.28 -16.78
CA LEU A 201 9.62 48.04 -17.40
C LEU A 201 9.97 46.96 -16.36
N VAL A 202 10.82 47.30 -15.38
CA VAL A 202 11.20 46.37 -14.30
C VAL A 202 9.98 45.99 -13.45
N LEU A 203 9.13 46.97 -13.10
CA LEU A 203 7.93 46.73 -12.31
C LEU A 203 6.95 45.80 -13.04
N GLY A 204 6.74 46.02 -14.34
CA GLY A 204 5.91 45.17 -15.19
C GLY A 204 6.42 43.73 -15.21
N GLY A 205 7.73 43.53 -15.43
CA GLY A 205 8.35 42.19 -15.41
C GLY A 205 8.18 41.47 -14.07
N LEU A 206 8.48 42.15 -12.96
CA LEU A 206 8.31 41.57 -11.61
C LEU A 206 6.86 41.23 -11.31
N LEU A 207 5.91 42.11 -11.64
CA LEU A 207 4.49 41.89 -11.41
C LEU A 207 3.98 40.68 -12.19
N GLY A 208 4.39 40.52 -13.46
CA GLY A 208 4.02 39.37 -14.28
C GLY A 208 4.57 38.05 -13.71
N ALA A 209 5.84 38.04 -13.30
CA ALA A 209 6.48 36.89 -12.68
C ALA A 209 5.81 36.49 -11.36
N ILE A 210 5.54 37.46 -10.47
CA ILE A 210 4.85 37.24 -9.19
C ILE A 210 3.42 36.73 -9.43
N THR A 211 2.69 37.31 -10.38
CA THR A 211 1.32 36.89 -10.73
C THR A 211 1.28 35.43 -11.16
N LEU A 212 2.16 35.03 -12.08
CA LEU A 212 2.26 33.64 -12.53
C LEU A 212 2.69 32.71 -11.39
N PHE A 213 3.68 33.12 -10.62
CA PHE A 213 4.19 32.35 -9.48
C PHE A 213 3.09 32.08 -8.44
N LEU A 214 2.38 33.12 -8.02
CA LEU A 214 1.26 33.01 -7.08
C LEU A 214 0.13 32.15 -7.66
N HIS A 215 -0.17 32.29 -8.96
CA HIS A 215 -1.18 31.45 -9.59
C HIS A 215 -0.83 29.96 -9.53
N VAL A 216 0.41 29.61 -9.87
CA VAL A 216 0.91 28.23 -9.79
C VAL A 216 0.83 27.75 -8.34
N LEU A 217 1.34 28.51 -7.37
CA LEU A 217 1.34 28.10 -5.96
C LEU A 217 -0.07 27.90 -5.39
N LEU A 218 -1.02 28.77 -5.74
CA LEU A 218 -2.37 28.72 -5.18
C LEU A 218 -3.21 27.59 -5.78
N ASN A 219 -3.01 27.31 -7.07
CA ASN A 219 -3.90 26.41 -7.83
C ASN A 219 -3.30 25.03 -8.11
N ARG A 220 -1.97 24.88 -8.02
CA ARG A 220 -1.31 23.59 -8.17
C ARG A 220 -1.31 22.86 -6.83
N ARG A 221 -2.00 21.73 -6.77
CA ARG A 221 -2.15 20.89 -5.58
C ARG A 221 -1.76 19.46 -5.91
N GLN A 222 -1.35 18.69 -4.91
CA GLN A 222 -1.11 17.26 -5.13
C GLN A 222 -2.42 16.51 -5.26
N ARG A 223 -2.44 15.45 -6.10
CA ARG A 223 -3.66 14.62 -6.29
C ARG A 223 -4.18 14.06 -4.96
N LEU A 224 -3.30 13.67 -4.04
CA LEU A 224 -3.68 13.16 -2.72
C LEU A 224 -4.44 14.18 -1.88
N GLU A 225 -4.02 15.45 -1.89
CA GLU A 225 -4.70 16.51 -1.14
C GLU A 225 -6.13 16.72 -1.67
N LEU A 226 -6.29 16.70 -2.99
CA LEU A 226 -7.61 16.82 -3.63
C LEU A 226 -8.50 15.61 -3.33
N ARG A 227 -7.95 14.38 -3.36
CA ARG A 227 -8.66 13.17 -2.95
C ARG A 227 -9.07 13.23 -1.49
N GLY A 228 -8.14 13.55 -0.59
CA GLY A 228 -8.42 13.68 0.84
C GLY A 228 -9.58 14.64 1.11
N ARG A 229 -9.58 15.83 0.49
CA ARG A 229 -10.69 16.80 0.61
C ARG A 229 -12.01 16.28 0.06
N ARG A 230 -12.00 15.61 -1.09
CA ARG A 230 -13.20 15.06 -1.74
C ARG A 230 -13.81 13.91 -0.92
N TYR A 231 -12.97 13.04 -0.40
CA TYR A 231 -13.39 11.82 0.29
C TYR A 231 -13.48 11.97 1.80
N ALA A 232 -13.07 13.09 2.40
CA ALA A 232 -13.12 13.32 3.86
C ALA A 232 -14.47 12.94 4.51
N ARG A 233 -15.59 13.17 3.80
CA ARG A 233 -16.95 12.82 4.27
C ARG A 233 -17.35 11.36 4.07
N LEU A 234 -16.58 10.59 3.32
CA LEU A 234 -16.84 9.22 2.90
C LEU A 234 -15.86 8.21 3.52
N LEU A 235 -14.89 8.70 4.31
CA LEU A 235 -13.94 7.87 5.03
C LEU A 235 -14.60 7.29 6.28
N THR A 236 -14.55 5.97 6.40
CA THR A 236 -14.84 5.27 7.65
C THR A 236 -13.52 5.02 8.36
N HIS A 237 -13.38 5.51 9.59
CA HIS A 237 -12.26 5.12 10.44
C HIS A 237 -12.54 3.72 10.99
N LYS A 238 -11.58 2.80 10.86
CA LYS A 238 -11.65 1.46 11.46
C LYS A 238 -11.61 1.66 12.98
N GLY A 239 -12.76 1.54 13.66
CA GLY A 239 -12.89 1.71 15.12
C GLY A 239 -13.92 2.72 15.64
N ALA A 240 -14.88 3.15 14.82
CA ALA A 240 -16.08 3.88 15.27
C ALA A 240 -17.34 3.05 15.02
#